data_AF-A0A1E5UPF9-F1
#
_entry.id   AF-A0A1E5UPF9-F1
#
_cell.length_a   1.000
_cell.length_b   1.000
_cell.length_c   1.000
_cell.angle_alpha   90.00
_cell.angle_beta   90.00
_cell.angle_gamma   90.00
#
_symmetry.space_group_name_H-M   'P 1'
#
loop_
_entity.id
_entity.type
_entity.pdbx_description
1 polymer ?
#
loop_
_entity_poly.entity_id
_entity_poly.type
_entity_poly.pdbx_seq_one_letter_code
_entity_poly.pdbx_strand_id
1 'polypeptide(L)'
;MKQGARTEILSSRWRTLWRSAPLNLEASGISGINEAVVSRILAEHQGVARRFNASPNILTDDSAATLNSWLRSPALNNLQELEFCFSPFGFTAPAHADFCTALVIHHLCC
;
A
#
# COMPACT_ATOMS: atom_id res chain seq x y z
N MET A 1 -34.41 -13.80 -7.24
CA MET A 1 -33.39 -12.73 -7.42
C MET A 1 -33.65 -11.61 -6.41
N LYS A 2 -33.05 -11.67 -5.21
CA LYS A 2 -33.25 -10.59 -4.18
C LYS A 2 -32.05 -10.39 -3.24
N GLN A 3 -31.17 -11.39 -3.14
CA GLN A 3 -29.93 -11.29 -2.37
C GLN A 3 -28.84 -10.49 -3.11
N GLY A 4 -28.68 -10.69 -4.43
CA GLY A 4 -27.64 -10.03 -5.23
C GLY A 4 -27.64 -8.50 -5.13
N ALA A 5 -28.81 -7.88 -5.28
CA ALA A 5 -28.98 -6.42 -5.17
C ALA A 5 -28.62 -5.87 -3.77
N ARG A 6 -28.84 -6.64 -2.69
CA ARG A 6 -28.47 -6.22 -1.33
C ARG A 6 -26.95 -6.26 -1.12
N THR A 7 -26.29 -7.28 -1.66
CA THR A 7 -24.82 -7.40 -1.64
C THR A 7 -24.14 -6.32 -2.48
N GLU A 8 -24.68 -5.98 -3.65
CA GLU A 8 -24.12 -4.91 -4.50
C GLU A 8 -24.21 -3.54 -3.83
N ILE A 9 -25.37 -3.22 -3.22
CA ILE A 9 -25.56 -1.97 -2.48
C ILE A 9 -24.63 -1.91 -1.26
N LEU A 10 -24.42 -3.03 -0.56
CA LEU A 10 -23.49 -3.07 0.56
C LEU A 10 -22.03 -2.90 0.09
N SER A 11 -21.66 -3.58 -1.00
CA SER A 11 -20.31 -3.48 -1.60
C SER A 11 -20.01 -2.07 -2.11
N SER A 12 -20.97 -1.40 -2.74
CA SER A 12 -20.79 -0.03 -3.23
C SER A 12 -20.62 0.97 -2.08
N ARG A 13 -21.46 0.87 -1.04
CA ARG A 13 -21.35 1.72 0.15
C ARG A 13 -20.05 1.47 0.91
N TRP A 14 -19.66 0.21 1.06
CA TRP A 14 -18.40 -0.15 1.71
C TRP A 14 -17.19 0.38 0.93
N ARG A 15 -17.22 0.28 -0.41
CA ARG A 15 -16.16 0.83 -1.27
C ARG A 15 -16.02 2.34 -1.10
N THR A 16 -17.13 3.08 -1.05
CA THR A 16 -17.10 4.52 -0.81
C THR A 16 -16.51 4.87 0.56
N LEU A 17 -16.92 4.17 1.62
CA LEU A 17 -16.38 4.39 2.97
C LEU A 17 -14.89 4.05 3.05
N TRP A 18 -14.49 2.93 2.45
CA TRP A 18 -13.09 2.51 2.40
C TRP A 18 -12.21 3.55 1.70
N ARG A 19 -12.68 4.13 0.57
CA ARG A 19 -11.92 5.15 -0.16
C ARG A 19 -11.69 6.45 0.62
N SER A 20 -12.48 6.72 1.66
CA SER A 20 -12.35 7.93 2.48
C SER A 20 -11.71 7.67 3.86
N ALA A 21 -11.57 6.42 4.26
CA ALA A 21 -10.89 6.06 5.50
C ALA A 21 -9.38 6.31 5.38
N PRO A 22 -8.63 6.42 6.49
CA PRO A 22 -7.17 6.50 6.39
C PRO A 22 -6.57 5.24 5.75
N LEU A 23 -5.71 5.39 4.74
CA LEU A 23 -5.05 4.26 4.06
C LEU A 23 -3.87 3.78 4.91
N ASN A 24 -3.94 2.51 5.32
CA ASN A 24 -2.81 1.76 5.88
C ASN A 24 -2.51 0.63 4.90
N LEU A 25 -1.49 0.79 4.06
CA LEU A 25 -1.11 -0.23 3.08
C LEU A 25 0.07 -1.04 3.60
N GLU A 26 -0.21 -2.26 4.05
CA GLU A 26 0.78 -3.27 4.41
C GLU A 26 0.68 -4.39 3.37
N ALA A 27 1.71 -4.53 2.54
CA ALA A 27 1.67 -5.44 1.40
C ALA A 27 2.78 -6.51 1.47
N SER A 28 3.63 -6.45 2.49
CA SER A 28 4.53 -7.54 2.87
C SER A 28 3.74 -8.79 3.26
N GLY A 29 4.15 -9.96 2.75
CA GLY A 29 3.57 -11.26 3.14
C GLY A 29 2.14 -11.54 2.64
N ILE A 30 1.49 -10.64 1.92
CA ILE A 30 0.15 -10.86 1.35
C ILE A 30 0.25 -11.37 -0.09
N SER A 31 -0.11 -12.64 -0.30
CA SER A 31 -0.14 -13.22 -1.64
C SER A 31 -1.14 -12.51 -2.56
N GLY A 32 -0.72 -12.15 -3.77
CA GLY A 32 -1.60 -11.56 -4.79
C GLY A 32 -1.64 -10.04 -4.81
N ILE A 33 -0.92 -9.36 -3.90
CA ILE A 33 -0.64 -7.93 -4.04
C ILE A 33 0.61 -7.78 -4.93
N ASN A 34 0.48 -7.04 -6.01
CA ASN A 34 1.55 -6.69 -6.93
C ASN A 34 1.52 -5.19 -7.25
N GLU A 35 2.49 -4.74 -8.04
CA GLU A 35 2.62 -3.36 -8.49
C GLU A 35 1.31 -2.75 -9.03
N ALA A 36 0.57 -3.49 -9.86
CA ALA A 36 -0.66 -3.00 -10.48
C ALA A 36 -1.77 -2.78 -9.45
N VAL A 37 -1.88 -3.66 -8.46
CA VAL A 37 -2.85 -3.53 -7.35
C VAL A 37 -2.54 -2.29 -6.52
N VAL A 38 -1.28 -2.10 -6.13
CA VAL A 38 -0.85 -0.95 -5.33
C VAL A 38 -1.09 0.35 -6.10
N SER A 39 -0.70 0.41 -7.37
CA SER A 39 -0.92 1.59 -8.23
C SER A 39 -2.41 1.95 -8.34
N ARG A 40 -3.28 0.94 -8.47
CA ARG A 40 -4.73 1.14 -8.51
C ARG A 40 -5.27 1.67 -7.18
N ILE A 41 -4.81 1.13 -6.05
CA ILE A 41 -5.20 1.63 -4.72
C ILE A 41 -4.81 3.09 -4.59
N LEU A 42 -3.57 3.45 -4.91
CA LEU A 42 -3.07 4.82 -4.80
C LEU A 42 -3.81 5.80 -5.75
N ALA A 43 -4.29 5.33 -6.89
CA ALA A 43 -5.07 6.15 -7.82
C ALA A 43 -6.54 6.32 -7.40
N GLU A 44 -7.17 5.28 -6.85
CA GLU A 44 -8.60 5.32 -6.50
C GLU A 44 -8.87 5.84 -5.08
N HIS A 45 -7.90 5.76 -4.18
CA HIS A 45 -8.06 6.14 -2.79
C HIS A 45 -8.05 7.66 -2.61
N GLN A 46 -9.03 8.20 -1.86
CA GLN A 46 -9.23 9.64 -1.67
C GLN A 46 -8.98 10.09 -0.23
N GLY A 47 -8.90 9.16 0.72
CA GLY A 47 -8.57 9.42 2.12
C GLY A 47 -7.06 9.57 2.33
N VAL A 48 -6.70 10.12 3.49
CA VAL A 48 -5.31 10.34 3.91
C VAL A 48 -4.58 9.02 4.11
N ALA A 49 -3.44 8.78 3.46
CA ALA A 49 -2.60 7.65 3.85
C ALA A 49 -1.81 7.97 5.10
N ARG A 50 -1.74 7.01 6.03
CA ARG A 50 -0.96 7.09 7.26
C ARG A 50 0.27 6.18 7.17
N ARG A 51 0.11 4.96 6.67
CA ARG A 51 1.16 3.93 6.61
C ARG A 51 1.29 3.35 5.21
N PHE A 52 2.52 3.17 4.76
CA PHE A 52 2.83 2.56 3.48
C PHE A 52 4.05 1.65 3.60
N ASN A 53 3.88 0.38 3.23
CA ASN A 53 4.94 -0.61 3.12
C ASN A 53 5.22 -0.92 1.64
N ALA A 54 6.48 -0.81 1.24
CA ALA A 54 6.96 -1.25 -0.06
C ALA A 54 7.89 -2.45 0.12
N SER A 55 7.33 -3.65 -0.06
CA SER A 55 8.07 -4.91 -0.01
C SER A 55 8.70 -5.24 -1.38
N PRO A 56 9.87 -5.91 -1.43
CA PRO A 56 10.55 -6.27 -2.68
C PRO A 56 9.69 -7.17 -3.55
N ASN A 57 8.82 -7.98 -2.93
CA ASN A 57 7.93 -8.93 -3.60
C ASN A 57 6.85 -8.25 -4.45
N ILE A 58 6.66 -6.94 -4.31
CA ILE A 58 5.65 -6.15 -5.02
C ILE A 58 6.30 -5.40 -6.19
N LEU A 59 7.58 -5.03 -6.05
CA LEU A 59 8.31 -4.20 -6.99
C LEU A 59 9.01 -5.08 -8.03
N THR A 60 8.87 -4.72 -9.30
CA THR A 60 9.53 -5.39 -10.44
C THR A 60 10.95 -4.84 -10.66
N ASP A 61 11.63 -5.26 -11.74
CA ASP A 61 13.03 -4.89 -12.04
C ASP A 61 13.29 -3.36 -12.08
N ASP A 62 12.27 -2.52 -12.32
CA ASP A 62 12.34 -1.06 -12.28
C ASP A 62 11.79 -0.48 -10.96
N SER A 63 12.11 -1.16 -9.86
CA SER A 63 11.58 -0.92 -8.51
C SER A 63 11.72 0.53 -8.05
N ALA A 64 12.82 1.20 -8.40
CA ALA A 64 13.10 2.57 -7.98
C ALA A 64 12.19 3.60 -8.66
N ALA A 65 11.94 3.45 -9.96
CA ALA A 65 11.10 4.39 -10.71
C ALA A 65 9.64 4.28 -10.27
N THR A 66 9.12 3.05 -10.16
CA THR A 66 7.76 2.77 -9.66
C THR A 66 7.57 3.29 -8.23
N LEU A 67 8.51 3.00 -7.33
CA LEU A 67 8.45 3.47 -5.95
C LEU A 67 8.46 5.00 -5.87
N ASN A 68 9.33 5.66 -6.64
CA ASN A 68 9.38 7.13 -6.71
C ASN A 68 8.06 7.71 -7.25
N SER A 69 7.41 7.03 -8.20
CA SER A 69 6.09 7.42 -8.70
C SER A 69 5.01 7.32 -7.61
N TRP A 70 5.00 6.23 -6.83
CA TRP A 70 4.08 6.05 -5.71
C TRP A 70 4.27 7.08 -4.60
N LEU A 71 5.51 7.36 -4.21
CA LEU A 71 5.82 8.37 -3.18
C LEU A 71 5.42 9.79 -3.58
N ARG A 72 5.25 10.06 -4.88
CA ARG A 72 4.73 11.33 -5.40
C ARG A 72 3.20 11.36 -5.53
N SER A 73 2.52 10.25 -5.24
CA SER A 73 1.06 10.20 -5.29
C SER A 73 0.45 11.07 -4.19
N PRO A 74 -0.56 11.91 -4.52
CA PRO A 74 -1.27 12.70 -3.51
C PRO A 74 -1.89 11.86 -2.38
N ALA A 75 -2.21 10.59 -2.65
CA ALA A 75 -2.73 9.67 -1.65
C ALA A 75 -1.75 9.50 -0.46
N LEU A 76 -0.44 9.64 -0.68
CA LEU A 76 0.61 9.50 0.33
C LEU A 76 1.08 10.82 0.96
N ASN A 77 0.45 11.97 0.67
CA ASN A 77 0.91 13.27 1.18
C ASN A 77 0.93 13.41 2.72
N ASN A 78 0.17 12.59 3.44
CA ASN A 78 0.06 12.64 4.90
C ASN A 78 0.73 11.44 5.58
N LEU A 79 1.69 10.81 4.89
CA LEU A 79 2.37 9.63 5.38
C LEU A 79 3.09 9.92 6.70
N GLN A 80 2.79 9.12 7.72
CA GLN A 80 3.42 9.19 9.05
C GLN A 80 4.46 8.07 9.21
N GLU A 81 4.21 6.93 8.58
CA GLU A 81 5.10 5.78 8.65
C GLU A 81 5.34 5.23 7.24
N LEU A 82 6.61 5.12 6.89
CA LEU A 82 7.09 4.56 5.64
C LEU A 82 7.98 3.37 5.98
N GLU A 83 7.60 2.19 5.52
CA GLU A 83 8.42 1.00 5.71
C GLU A 83 8.95 0.49 4.38
N PHE A 84 10.27 0.34 4.32
CA PHE A 84 10.94 -0.31 3.21
C PHE A 84 11.44 -1.65 3.67
N CYS A 85 11.02 -2.71 2.98
CA CYS A 85 11.64 -4.00 3.14
C CYS A 85 12.57 -4.24 1.95
N PHE A 86 13.77 -4.76 2.21
CA PHE A 86 14.69 -5.21 1.17
C PHE A 86 15.17 -6.62 1.50
N SER A 87 15.26 -7.48 0.48
CA SER A 87 15.92 -8.78 0.60
C SER A 87 17.33 -8.64 0.05
N PRO A 88 18.37 -8.64 0.90
CA PRO A 88 19.77 -8.58 0.43
C PRO A 88 20.19 -9.86 -0.28
N PHE A 89 19.41 -10.95 -0.17
CA PHE A 89 19.69 -12.25 -0.75
C PHE A 89 18.87 -12.55 -2.02
N GLY A 90 18.05 -11.61 -2.48
CA GLY A 90 17.15 -11.79 -3.62
C GLY A 90 15.93 -12.68 -3.31
N PHE A 91 15.09 -12.93 -4.32
CA PHE A 91 13.83 -13.71 -4.20
C PHE A 91 14.05 -15.21 -3.90
N THR A 92 15.30 -15.68 -3.83
CA THR A 92 15.64 -17.08 -3.61
C THR A 92 15.79 -17.45 -2.13
N ALA A 93 15.84 -16.46 -1.23
CA ALA A 93 15.85 -16.69 0.21
C ALA A 93 14.42 -16.84 0.76
N PRO A 94 14.21 -17.63 1.83
CA PRO A 94 12.91 -17.70 2.49
C PRO A 94 12.46 -16.31 2.96
N ALA A 95 11.16 -16.02 2.86
CA ALA A 95 10.54 -14.71 3.16
C ALA A 95 10.85 -14.11 4.56
N HIS A 96 11.46 -14.89 5.45
CA HIS A 96 11.95 -14.45 6.76
C HIS A 96 13.30 -13.71 6.72
N ALA A 97 13.95 -13.61 5.56
CA ALA A 97 15.22 -12.90 5.38
C ALA A 97 15.05 -11.44 4.88
N ASP A 98 13.81 -10.95 4.82
CA ASP A 98 13.52 -9.56 4.49
C ASP A 98 13.94 -8.65 5.64
N PHE A 99 14.78 -7.66 5.36
CA PHE A 99 15.16 -6.64 6.31
C PHE A 99 14.24 -5.44 6.10
N CYS A 100 13.39 -5.16 7.08
CA CYS A 100 12.51 -4.01 7.05
C CYS A 100 13.12 -2.86 7.86
N THR A 101 13.20 -1.69 7.23
CA THR A 101 13.57 -0.43 7.87
C THR A 101 12.34 0.48 7.85
N ALA A 102 11.84 0.82 9.03
CA ALA A 102 10.76 1.78 9.19
C ALA A 102 11.34 3.19 9.38
N LEU A 103 10.94 4.12 8.51
CA LEU A 103 11.10 5.54 8.70
C LEU A 103 9.80 6.09 9.31
N VAL A 104 9.86 6.45 10.59
CA VAL A 104 8.76 7.13 11.29
C VAL A 104 8.96 8.63 11.15
N ILE A 105 8.04 9.28 10.43
CA ILE A 105 8.01 10.73 10.28
C ILE A 105 7.29 11.27 11.51
N HIS A 106 8.06 11.70 12.50
CA HIS A 106 7.50 12.49 13.59
C HIS A 106 7.14 13.88 13.06
N HIS A 107 5.86 14.24 13.10
CA HIS A 107 5.47 15.64 12.97
C HIS A 107 6.09 16.40 14.15
N LEU A 108 7.16 17.15 13.87
CA LEU A 108 7.57 18.25 14.74
C LEU A 108 6.41 19.24 14.69
N CYS A 109 5.58 19.27 15.74
CA CYS A 109 4.69 20.39 15.95
C CYS A 109 5.56 21.64 16.07
N CYS A 110 5.52 22.51 15.07
CA CYS A 110 5.93 23.90 15.18
C CYS A 110 4.85 24.69 15.93
#